data_AF-A0A6G3DMT9-F1
#
_entry.id   AF-A0A6G3DMT9-F1
#
_cell.length_a   1.000
_cell.length_b   1.000
_cell.length_c   1.000
_cell.angle_alpha   90.00
_cell.angle_beta   90.00
_cell.angle_gamma   90.00
#
_symmetry.space_group_name_H-M   'P 1'
#
loop_
_entity.id
_entity.type
_entity.pdbx_description
1 polymer ?
#
loop_
_entity_poly.entity_id
_entity_poly.type
_entity_poly.pdbx_seq_one_letter_code
_entity_poly.pdbx_strand_id
1 'polypeptide(L)'
;MSSASASPHGFVTVRGRERGYRPEQVEECVAALSEDRDAAWERAARLTVLAREMEEDLADLEDVVAQLTAQDYQALGERARHLFRLGEEEAEAVREGARSAADGLMEDARVYAAGVRDAAQAHADAVRAEADERARQRLLAARAEA
;
A
#
# COMPACT_ATOMS: atom_id res chain seq x y z
N MET A 1 -13.75 45.70 11.57
CA MET A 1 -12.75 44.61 11.66
C MET A 1 -13.48 43.32 11.29
N SER A 2 -13.40 42.90 10.02
CA SER A 2 -14.16 41.74 9.52
C SER A 2 -13.50 40.45 10.00
N SER A 3 -14.23 39.73 10.85
CA SER A 3 -13.85 38.38 11.28
C SER A 3 -13.87 37.46 10.07
N ALA A 4 -12.69 37.02 9.64
CA ALA A 4 -12.58 35.89 8.73
C ALA A 4 -13.10 34.67 9.49
N SER A 5 -14.11 34.00 8.92
CA SER A 5 -14.52 32.66 9.35
C SER A 5 -13.27 31.78 9.40
N ALA A 6 -12.80 31.46 10.60
CA ALA A 6 -11.67 30.56 10.78
C ALA A 6 -12.14 29.16 10.40
N SER A 7 -11.49 28.56 9.41
CA SER A 7 -11.76 27.18 9.01
C SER A 7 -11.60 26.25 10.23
N PRO A 8 -12.41 25.17 10.38
CA PRO A 8 -12.27 24.19 11.46
C PRO A 8 -10.85 23.60 11.58
N HIS A 9 -10.11 23.62 10.47
CA HIS A 9 -8.75 23.11 10.35
C HIS A 9 -7.66 24.21 10.51
N GLY A 10 -8.03 25.42 10.92
CA GLY A 10 -7.10 26.50 11.26
C GLY A 10 -6.54 27.27 10.06
N PHE A 11 -7.09 27.10 8.86
CA PHE A 11 -6.66 27.84 7.68
C PHE A 11 -7.04 29.33 7.77
N VAL A 12 -6.07 30.20 7.48
CA VAL A 12 -6.24 31.66 7.44
C VAL A 12 -6.45 32.11 6.01
N THR A 13 -7.49 32.91 5.76
CA THR A 13 -7.73 33.52 4.44
C THR A 13 -7.04 34.88 4.35
N VAL A 14 -6.23 35.08 3.30
CA VAL A 14 -5.54 36.36 3.05
C VAL A 14 -6.32 37.17 2.01
N ARG A 15 -6.50 38.48 2.28
CA ARG A 15 -7.33 39.37 1.45
C ARG A 15 -6.58 39.78 0.17
N GLY A 16 -6.77 39.01 -0.90
CA GLY A 16 -6.27 39.27 -2.26
C GLY A 16 -6.78 38.19 -3.20
N ARG A 17 -7.78 38.51 -4.03
CA ARG A 17 -8.64 37.54 -4.76
C ARG A 17 -7.94 36.68 -5.84
N GLU A 18 -6.63 36.84 -6.07
CA GLU A 18 -5.95 36.30 -7.26
C GLU A 18 -4.85 35.25 -6.98
N ARG A 19 -4.54 34.91 -5.72
CA ARG A 19 -3.43 33.96 -5.40
C ARG A 19 -3.71 32.93 -4.29
N GLY A 20 -4.98 32.55 -4.07
CA GLY A 20 -5.35 31.58 -3.02
C GLY A 20 -6.25 30.45 -3.51
N TYR A 21 -6.14 29.28 -2.87
CA TYR A 21 -7.08 28.17 -3.05
C TYR A 21 -8.49 28.55 -2.59
N ARG A 22 -9.51 27.91 -3.18
CA ARG A 22 -10.90 28.09 -2.74
C ARG A 22 -11.07 27.43 -1.36
N PRO A 23 -11.47 28.17 -0.32
CA PRO A 23 -11.55 27.62 1.04
C PRO A 23 -12.42 26.36 1.13
N GLU A 24 -13.59 26.36 0.49
CA GLU A 24 -14.50 25.21 0.47
C GLU A 24 -13.86 23.95 -0.13
N GLN A 25 -13.05 24.09 -1.20
CA GLN A 25 -12.32 22.97 -1.80
C GLN A 25 -11.21 22.44 -0.91
N VAL A 26 -10.53 23.33 -0.16
CA VAL A 26 -9.49 22.93 0.79
C VAL A 26 -10.12 22.21 1.98
N GLU A 27 -11.26 22.68 2.47
CA GLU A 27 -11.99 22.06 3.57
C GLU A 27 -12.52 20.68 3.19
N GLU A 28 -13.12 20.53 2.02
CA GLU A 28 -13.58 19.22 1.50
C GLU A 28 -12.41 18.25 1.33
N CYS A 29 -11.29 18.71 0.76
CA CYS A 29 -10.09 17.90 0.57
C CYS A 29 -9.49 17.44 1.91
N VAL A 30 -9.40 18.34 2.90
CA VAL A 30 -8.83 18.03 4.22
C VAL A 30 -9.75 17.13 5.04
N ALA A 31 -11.06 17.30 4.91
CA ALA A 31 -12.04 16.39 5.52
C ALA A 31 -11.86 14.97 4.97
N ALA A 32 -11.83 14.81 3.64
CA ALA A 32 -11.61 13.52 3.00
C ALA A 32 -10.26 12.88 3.42
N LEU A 33 -9.17 13.64 3.41
CA LEU A 33 -7.86 13.15 3.86
C LEU A 33 -7.83 12.76 5.34
N SER A 34 -8.59 13.46 6.19
CA SER A 34 -8.68 13.15 7.61
C SER A 34 -9.47 11.86 7.85
N GLU A 35 -10.58 11.66 7.12
CA GLU A 35 -11.35 10.42 7.14
C GLU A 35 -10.53 9.23 6.65
N ASP A 36 -9.80 9.38 5.54
CA ASP A 36 -8.91 8.34 5.01
C ASP A 36 -7.80 7.99 5.99
N ARG A 37 -7.21 9.00 6.64
CA ARG A 37 -6.20 8.80 7.69
C ARG A 37 -6.79 8.00 8.84
N ASP A 38 -7.94 8.42 9.36
CA ASP A 38 -8.55 7.78 10.54
C ASP A 38 -8.96 6.34 10.23
N ALA A 39 -9.48 6.06 9.02
CA ALA A 39 -9.76 4.72 8.54
C ALA A 39 -8.47 3.85 8.41
N ALA A 40 -7.39 4.42 7.90
CA ALA A 40 -6.10 3.74 7.81
C ALA A 40 -5.52 3.43 9.20
N TRP A 41 -5.65 4.36 10.15
CA TRP A 41 -5.24 4.16 11.54
C TRP A 41 -6.04 3.06 12.24
N GLU A 42 -7.36 3.06 12.08
CA GLU A 42 -8.22 2.02 12.63
C GLU A 42 -7.86 0.64 12.04
N ARG A 43 -7.62 0.58 10.73
CA ARG A 43 -7.17 -0.65 10.06
C ARG A 43 -5.82 -1.13 10.58
N ALA A 44 -4.86 -0.23 10.76
CA ALA A 44 -3.54 -0.57 11.30
C ALA A 44 -3.64 -1.11 12.73
N ALA A 45 -4.50 -0.51 13.56
CA ALA A 45 -4.75 -1.00 14.92
C ALA A 45 -5.35 -2.41 14.91
N ARG A 46 -6.39 -2.65 14.08
CA ARG A 46 -6.99 -4.00 13.94
C ARG A 46 -5.98 -5.03 13.44
N LEU A 47 -5.16 -4.68 12.44
CA LEU A 47 -4.13 -5.58 11.92
C LEU A 47 -3.05 -5.88 12.96
N THR A 48 -2.71 -4.92 13.83
CA THR A 48 -1.73 -5.14 14.90
C THR A 48 -2.27 -6.10 15.97
N VAL A 49 -3.56 -6.01 16.30
CA VAL A 49 -4.20 -6.97 17.21
C VAL A 49 -4.22 -8.37 16.58
N LEU A 50 -4.69 -8.47 15.33
CA LEU A 50 -4.71 -9.73 14.60
C LEU A 50 -3.32 -10.36 14.48
N ALA A 51 -2.28 -9.55 14.20
CA ALA A 51 -0.91 -10.03 14.13
C ALA A 51 -0.44 -10.62 15.47
N ARG A 52 -0.79 -10.01 16.60
CA ARG A 52 -0.47 -10.54 17.93
C ARG A 52 -1.23 -11.83 18.24
N GLU A 53 -2.52 -11.88 17.93
CA GLU A 53 -3.32 -13.10 18.09
C GLU A 53 -2.72 -14.24 17.25
N MET A 54 -2.32 -13.95 16.00
CA MET A 54 -1.65 -14.93 15.14
C MET A 54 -0.26 -15.34 15.66
N GLU A 55 0.49 -14.44 16.29
CA GLU A 55 1.78 -14.75 16.93
C GLU A 55 1.59 -15.66 18.15
N GLU A 56 0.56 -15.42 18.97
CA GLU A 56 0.19 -16.27 20.11
C GLU A 56 -0.26 -17.66 19.64
N ASP A 57 -1.16 -17.73 18.66
CA ASP A 57 -1.62 -18.99 18.06
C ASP A 57 -0.45 -19.79 17.43
N LEU A 58 0.50 -19.09 16.80
CA LEU A 58 1.69 -19.72 16.23
C LEU A 58 2.59 -20.29 17.32
N ALA A 59 2.81 -19.55 18.42
CA ALA A 59 3.61 -20.02 19.54
C ALA A 59 2.98 -21.27 20.19
N ASP A 60 1.66 -21.28 20.38
CA ASP A 60 0.93 -22.45 20.89
C ASP A 60 1.09 -23.65 19.94
N LEU A 61 1.03 -23.42 18.62
CA LEU A 61 1.22 -24.47 17.63
C LEU A 61 2.67 -25.00 17.63
N GLU A 62 3.66 -24.12 17.74
CA GLU A 62 5.07 -24.49 17.86
C GLU A 62 5.32 -25.33 19.12
N ASP A 63 4.72 -24.98 20.25
CA ASP A 63 4.79 -25.76 21.50
C ASP A 63 4.14 -27.15 21.34
N VAL A 64 2.98 -27.22 20.66
CA VAL A 64 2.36 -28.51 20.32
C VAL A 64 3.28 -29.34 19.43
N VAL A 65 3.88 -28.75 18.41
CA VAL A 65 4.82 -29.44 17.50
C VAL A 65 6.09 -29.88 18.24
N ALA A 66 6.62 -29.07 19.17
CA ALA A 66 7.77 -29.42 19.97
C ALA A 66 7.49 -30.58 20.94
N GLN A 67 6.26 -30.69 21.45
CA GLN A 67 5.81 -31.81 22.28
C GLN A 67 5.53 -33.09 21.49
N LEU A 68 5.30 -32.98 20.18
CA LEU A 68 5.31 -34.16 19.32
C LEU A 68 6.75 -34.68 19.28
N THR A 69 7.01 -35.79 19.98
CA THR A 69 8.19 -36.61 19.67
C THR A 69 8.23 -36.82 18.17
N ALA A 70 9.38 -36.51 17.54
CA ALA A 70 9.63 -36.88 16.15
C ALA A 70 9.13 -38.30 16.00
N GLN A 71 8.07 -38.51 15.20
CA GLN A 71 7.56 -39.85 14.94
C GLN A 71 8.65 -40.53 14.12
N ASP A 72 9.63 -41.08 14.82
CA ASP A 72 10.68 -41.85 14.24
C ASP A 72 10.03 -43.19 13.89
N TYR A 73 9.47 -43.21 12.70
CA TYR A 73 9.01 -44.40 11.99
C TYR A 73 10.16 -45.42 11.76
N GLN A 74 11.24 -45.35 12.54
CA GLN A 74 12.28 -46.35 12.75
C GLN A 74 11.68 -47.74 13.03
N ALA A 75 10.55 -47.79 13.74
CA ALA A 75 9.82 -49.03 14.00
C ALA A 75 9.04 -49.56 12.77
N LEU A 76 8.86 -48.75 11.72
CA LEU A 76 8.27 -49.20 10.46
C LEU A 76 9.28 -49.95 9.61
N GLY A 77 8.80 -51.02 8.97
CA GLY A 77 9.61 -51.80 8.02
C GLY A 77 10.19 -50.93 6.91
N GLU A 78 11.31 -51.37 6.31
CA GLU A 78 12.09 -50.64 5.29
C GLU A 78 11.24 -49.96 4.20
N ARG A 79 10.22 -50.64 3.69
CA ARG A 79 9.30 -50.09 2.67
C ARG A 79 8.54 -48.85 3.12
N ALA A 80 8.07 -48.83 4.37
CA ALA A 80 7.33 -47.69 4.90
C ALA A 80 8.25 -46.50 5.18
N ARG A 81 9.52 -46.73 5.56
CA ARG A 81 10.54 -45.67 5.66
C ARG A 81 10.86 -45.06 4.29
N HIS A 82 10.89 -45.87 3.23
CA HIS A 82 11.07 -45.38 1.87
C HIS A 82 9.88 -44.51 1.40
N LEU A 83 8.65 -44.94 1.67
CA LEU A 83 7.45 -44.16 1.35
C LEU A 83 7.40 -42.84 2.14
N PHE A 84 7.78 -42.87 3.41
CA PHE A 84 7.84 -41.67 4.24
C PHE A 84 8.83 -40.65 3.66
N ARG A 85 10.06 -41.08 3.34
CA ARG A 85 11.07 -40.20 2.74
C ARG A 85 10.60 -39.60 1.42
N LEU A 86 9.99 -40.41 0.55
CA LEU A 86 9.42 -39.92 -0.70
C LEU A 86 8.32 -38.88 -0.44
N GLY A 87 7.48 -39.09 0.58
CA GLY A 87 6.47 -38.12 0.99
C GLY A 87 7.06 -36.80 1.49
N GLU A 88 8.18 -36.86 2.23
CA GLU A 88 8.89 -35.66 2.66
C GLU A 88 9.50 -34.88 1.48
N GLU A 89 10.15 -35.59 0.55
CA GLU A 89 10.72 -35.02 -0.67
C GLU A 89 9.64 -34.34 -1.54
N GLU A 90 8.50 -35.00 -1.75
CA GLU A 90 7.36 -34.42 -2.50
C GLU A 90 6.75 -33.22 -1.76
N ALA A 91 6.61 -33.29 -0.44
CA ALA A 91 6.09 -32.17 0.35
C ALA A 91 7.02 -30.95 0.29
N GLU A 92 8.33 -31.16 0.32
CA GLU A 92 9.33 -30.11 0.13
C GLU A 92 9.24 -29.52 -1.28
N ALA A 93 9.21 -30.35 -2.33
CA ALA A 93 9.07 -29.89 -3.71
C ALA A 93 7.79 -29.06 -3.93
N VAL A 94 6.66 -29.46 -3.33
CA VAL A 94 5.40 -28.70 -3.39
C VAL A 94 5.55 -27.34 -2.69
N ARG A 95 6.17 -27.30 -1.51
CA ARG A 95 6.39 -26.04 -0.77
C ARG A 95 7.31 -25.09 -1.52
N GLU A 96 8.42 -25.59 -2.06
CA GLU A 96 9.36 -24.80 -2.87
C GLU A 96 8.69 -24.29 -4.14
N GLY A 97 7.94 -25.14 -4.84
CA GLY A 97 7.17 -24.75 -6.02
C GLY A 97 6.14 -23.66 -5.72
N ALA A 98 5.39 -23.80 -4.61
CA ALA A 98 4.43 -22.80 -4.18
C ALA A 98 5.11 -21.46 -3.84
N ARG A 99 6.26 -21.49 -3.16
CA ARG A 99 7.04 -20.29 -2.83
C ARG A 99 7.56 -19.60 -4.09
N SER A 100 8.15 -20.35 -5.02
CA SER A 100 8.63 -19.80 -6.29
C SER A 100 7.49 -19.20 -7.12
N ALA A 101 6.30 -19.81 -7.13
CA ALA A 101 5.15 -19.27 -7.81
C ALA A 101 4.64 -17.97 -7.16
N ALA A 102 4.60 -17.91 -5.82
CA ALA A 102 4.24 -16.71 -5.09
C ALA A 102 5.23 -15.56 -5.34
N ASP A 103 6.54 -15.85 -5.34
CA ASP A 103 7.58 -14.87 -5.66
C ASP A 103 7.44 -14.35 -7.10
N GLY A 104 7.13 -15.22 -8.06
CA GLY A 104 6.83 -14.84 -9.44
C GLY A 104 5.62 -13.90 -9.56
N LEU A 105 4.51 -14.24 -8.90
CA LEU A 105 3.31 -13.40 -8.88
C LEU A 105 3.57 -12.03 -8.23
N MET A 106 4.40 -11.98 -7.18
CA MET A 106 4.80 -10.73 -6.53
C MET A 106 5.65 -9.86 -7.44
N GLU A 107 6.55 -10.45 -8.22
CA GLU A 107 7.36 -9.70 -9.18
C GLU A 107 6.52 -9.17 -10.33
N ASP A 108 5.62 -9.98 -10.89
CA ASP A 108 4.68 -9.55 -11.93
C ASP A 108 3.80 -8.38 -11.43
N ALA A 109 3.31 -8.46 -10.19
CA ALA A 109 2.55 -7.38 -9.57
C ALA A 109 3.37 -6.09 -9.39
N ARG A 110 4.66 -6.20 -9.03
CA ARG A 110 5.57 -5.06 -8.92
C ARG A 110 5.83 -4.40 -10.28
N VAL A 111 6.11 -5.19 -11.30
CA VAL A 111 6.31 -4.70 -12.67
C VAL A 111 5.06 -3.97 -13.16
N TYR A 112 3.88 -4.57 -12.96
CA TYR A 112 2.62 -3.93 -13.30
C TYR A 112 2.41 -2.60 -12.56
N ALA A 113 2.62 -2.59 -11.23
CA ALA A 113 2.48 -1.38 -10.43
C ALA A 113 3.47 -0.27 -10.85
N ALA A 114 4.71 -0.64 -11.21
CA ALA A 114 5.69 0.29 -11.75
C ALA A 114 5.23 0.88 -13.09
N GLY A 115 4.74 0.05 -14.01
CA GLY A 115 4.20 0.50 -15.29
C GLY A 115 3.02 1.48 -15.15
N VAL A 116 2.10 1.21 -14.21
CA VAL A 116 0.99 2.12 -13.91
C VAL A 116 1.50 3.46 -13.37
N ARG A 117 2.50 3.44 -12.48
CA ARG A 117 3.11 4.66 -11.93
C ARG A 117 3.80 5.48 -13.02
N ASP A 118 4.57 4.85 -13.89
CA ASP A 118 5.28 5.52 -14.98
C ASP A 118 4.30 6.15 -15.98
N ALA A 119 3.21 5.44 -16.31
CA ALA A 119 2.15 5.98 -17.16
C ALA A 119 1.46 7.19 -16.51
N ALA A 120 1.14 7.11 -15.22
CA ALA A 120 0.58 8.23 -14.48
C ALA A 120 1.52 9.44 -14.43
N GLN A 121 2.83 9.20 -14.24
CA GLN A 121 3.85 10.23 -14.24
C GLN A 121 3.97 10.91 -15.61
N ALA A 122 4.04 10.13 -16.69
CA ALA A 122 4.09 10.67 -18.05
C ALA A 122 2.85 11.51 -18.39
N HIS A 123 1.67 11.08 -17.95
CA HIS A 123 0.44 11.86 -18.12
C HIS A 123 0.49 13.18 -17.34
N ALA A 124 0.93 13.15 -16.08
CA ALA A 124 1.09 14.35 -15.26
C ALA A 124 2.12 15.33 -15.85
N ASP A 125 3.20 14.81 -16.44
CA ASP A 125 4.23 15.61 -17.13
C ASP A 125 3.67 16.29 -18.39
N ALA A 126 2.87 15.57 -19.19
CA ALA A 126 2.21 16.12 -20.37
C ALA A 126 1.22 17.23 -20.00
N VAL A 127 0.38 17.01 -18.98
CA VAL A 127 -0.58 18.02 -18.48
C VAL A 127 0.15 19.27 -17.98
N ARG A 128 1.27 19.10 -17.27
CA ARG A 128 2.10 20.23 -16.82
C ARG A 128 2.70 21.01 -17.99
N ALA A 129 3.27 20.32 -18.98
CA ALA A 129 3.83 20.97 -20.16
C ALA A 129 2.78 21.75 -20.96
N GLU A 130 1.57 21.20 -21.13
CA GLU A 130 0.45 21.90 -21.75
C GLU A 130 0.03 23.15 -20.95
N ALA A 131 -0.03 23.04 -19.62
CA ALA A 131 -0.37 24.17 -18.76
C ALA A 131 0.67 25.29 -18.86
N ASP A 132 1.96 24.95 -18.86
CA ASP A 132 3.06 25.89 -19.00
C ASP A 132 3.03 26.61 -20.36
N GLU A 133 2.75 25.90 -21.45
CA GLU A 133 2.64 26.50 -22.78
C GLU A 133 1.45 27.46 -22.87
N ARG A 134 0.28 27.07 -22.34
CA ARG A 134 -0.88 27.96 -22.25
C ARG A 134 -0.58 29.21 -21.40
N ALA A 135 0.17 29.06 -20.32
CA ALA A 135 0.58 30.20 -19.50
C ALA A 135 1.52 31.15 -20.27
N ARG A 136 2.49 30.64 -21.02
CA ARG A 136 3.38 31.43 -21.87
C ARG A 136 2.62 32.19 -22.94
N GLN A 137 1.70 31.53 -23.64
CA GLN A 137 0.86 32.16 -24.66
C GLN A 137 0.03 33.31 -24.10
N ARG A 138 -0.59 33.12 -22.92
CA ARG A 138 -1.33 34.19 -22.24
C ARG A 138 -0.44 35.38 -21.85
N LEU A 139 0.78 35.13 -21.38
CA LEU A 139 1.72 36.19 -21.04
C LEU A 139 2.18 36.98 -22.28
N LEU A 140 2.39 36.30 -23.41
CA LEU A 140 2.73 36.96 -24.68
C LEU A 140 1.58 37.84 -25.18
N ALA A 141 0.35 37.34 -25.15
CA ALA A 141 -0.83 38.12 -25.53
C ALA A 141 -0.97 39.37 -24.66
N ALA A 142 -0.87 39.23 -23.33
CA ALA A 142 -0.95 40.36 -22.40
C ALA A 142 0.14 41.42 -22.63
N ARG A 143 1.33 41.03 -23.10
CA ARG A 143 2.42 41.96 -23.44
C ARG A 143 2.23 42.66 -24.78
N ALA A 144 1.50 42.06 -25.72
CA ALA A 144 1.21 42.65 -27.02
C ALA A 144 0.06 43.67 -26.96
N GLU A 145 -0.81 43.57 -25.95
CA GLU A 145 -1.93 44.47 -25.71
C GLU A 145 -1.57 45.71 -24.86
N ALA A 146 -0.35 45.79 -24.34
CA ALA A 146 0.18 46.88 -23.52
C ALA A 146 1.08 47.83 -24.32
#